data_AF-A0A3D5EQU6-F1
#
_entry.id   AF-A0A3D5EQU6-F1
#
_cell.length_a   1.000
_cell.length_b   1.000
_cell.length_c   1.000
_cell.angle_alpha   90.00
_cell.angle_beta   90.00
_cell.angle_gamma   90.00
#
_symmetry.space_group_name_H-M   'P 1'
#
loop_
_entity.id
_entity.type
_entity.pdbx_description
1 polymer ?
#
loop_
_entity_poly.entity_id
_entity_poly.type
_entity_poly.pdbx_seq_one_letter_code
_entity_poly.pdbx_strand_id
1 'polypeptide(L)'
;HKADPRISEAYDERLVPKELKHFGEALRTELKESISSLLAITGEDDIMKNDPQGKESMEIRAAYLQPLHYLQIELLDRIRKAGDESQNTSLERAMMVTIAGIAIGMRNTG
;
A
#
# COMPACT_ATOMS: atom_id res chain seq x y z
N HIS A 1 1.35 7.84 -8.41
CA HIS A 1 0.06 8.11 -7.73
C HIS A 1 -0.61 6.89 -7.09
N LYS A 2 -0.50 5.64 -7.59
CA LYS A 2 -1.10 4.47 -6.90
C LYS A 2 -0.34 3.99 -5.65
N ALA A 3 0.96 4.27 -5.58
CA ALA A 3 1.77 3.96 -4.41
C ALA A 3 1.55 5.03 -3.32
N ASP A 4 1.24 4.59 -2.09
CA ASP A 4 1.15 5.44 -0.91
C ASP A 4 2.24 5.04 0.11
N PRO A 5 3.33 5.83 0.24
CA PRO A 5 4.40 5.54 1.18
C PRO A 5 3.96 5.43 2.65
N ARG A 6 2.86 6.10 3.03
CA ARG A 6 2.34 6.04 4.41
C ARG A 6 1.71 4.69 4.70
N ILE A 7 1.06 4.10 3.70
CA ILE A 7 0.52 2.75 3.83
C ILE A 7 1.67 1.75 3.95
N SER A 8 2.68 1.80 3.07
CA SER A 8 3.80 0.87 3.18
C SER A 8 4.58 1.02 4.49
N GLU A 9 4.73 2.24 5.00
CA GLU A 9 5.26 2.49 6.34
C GLU A 9 4.40 1.85 7.44
N ALA A 10 3.07 1.97 7.39
CA ALA A 10 2.20 1.33 8.38
C ALA A 10 2.31 -0.21 8.37
N TYR A 11 2.54 -0.83 7.20
CA TYR A 11 2.87 -2.27 7.11
C TYR A 11 4.18 -2.56 7.84
N ASP A 12 5.24 -1.80 7.57
CA ASP A 12 6.53 -1.97 8.25
C ASP A 12 6.41 -1.80 9.77
N GLU A 13 5.69 -0.76 10.21
CA GLU A 13 5.56 -0.44 11.62
C GLU A 13 4.99 -1.58 12.43
N ARG A 14 3.95 -2.24 11.88
CA ARG A 14 3.21 -3.30 12.55
C ARG A 14 3.83 -4.69 12.34
N LEU A 15 4.36 -4.97 11.16
CA LEU A 15 4.62 -6.35 10.71
C LEU A 15 6.10 -6.68 10.55
N VAL A 16 6.99 -5.69 10.55
CA VAL A 16 8.41 -5.87 10.27
C VAL A 16 9.24 -5.69 11.55
N PRO A 17 10.15 -6.62 11.86
CA PRO A 17 11.11 -6.47 12.96
C PRO A 17 11.90 -5.17 12.85
N LYS A 18 12.22 -4.55 13.99
CA LYS A 18 12.82 -3.21 14.06
C LYS A 18 14.14 -3.14 13.27
N GLU A 19 14.93 -4.20 13.34
CA GLU A 19 16.21 -4.35 12.66
C GLU A 19 16.11 -4.32 11.14
N LEU A 20 14.94 -4.60 10.55
CA LEU A 20 14.73 -4.61 9.10
C LEU A 20 14.04 -3.34 8.56
N LYS A 21 13.52 -2.46 9.43
CA LYS A 21 12.76 -1.26 9.01
C LYS A 21 13.55 -0.31 8.10
N HIS A 22 14.87 -0.26 8.27
CA HIS A 22 15.76 0.56 7.44
C HIS A 22 15.69 0.21 5.95
N PHE A 23 15.39 -1.05 5.58
CA PHE A 23 15.19 -1.43 4.18
C PHE A 23 13.94 -0.77 3.59
N GLY A 24 12.83 -0.78 4.33
CA GLY A 24 11.59 -0.14 3.89
C GLY A 24 11.72 1.37 3.76
N GLU A 25 12.44 2.02 4.68
CA GLU A 25 12.78 3.44 4.61
C GLU A 25 13.62 3.77 3.37
N ALA A 26 14.63 2.95 3.06
CA ALA A 26 15.45 3.10 1.87
C ALA A 26 14.62 2.98 0.58
N LEU A 27 13.75 1.96 0.48
CA LEU A 27 12.87 1.76 -0.67
C LEU A 27 11.87 2.91 -0.87
N ARG A 28 11.30 3.46 0.21
CA ARG A 28 10.43 4.65 0.14
C ARG A 28 11.20 5.89 -0.32
N THR A 29 12.47 6.02 0.10
CA THR A 29 13.35 7.11 -0.34
C THR A 29 13.66 7.00 -1.82
N GLU A 30 14.03 5.81 -2.28
CA GLU A 30 14.31 5.52 -3.70
C GLU A 30 13.07 5.79 -4.59
N LEU A 31 11.87 5.44 -4.12
CA LEU A 31 10.62 5.76 -4.82
C LEU A 31 10.44 7.28 -4.99
N LYS A 32 10.70 8.05 -3.92
CA LYS A 32 10.59 9.52 -3.96
C LYS A 32 11.60 10.13 -4.92
N GLU A 33 12.85 9.66 -4.88
CA GLU A 33 13.91 10.11 -5.78
C GLU A 33 13.59 9.77 -7.24
N SER A 34 13.13 8.55 -7.50
CA SER A 34 12.72 8.12 -8.84
C SER A 34 11.58 8.98 -9.41
N ILE A 35 10.58 9.30 -8.60
CA ILE A 35 9.51 10.23 -8.98
C ILE A 35 10.08 11.60 -9.32
N SER A 36 10.99 12.14 -8.49
CA SER A 36 11.61 13.44 -8.74
C SER A 36 12.44 13.45 -10.03
N SER A 37 13.20 12.39 -10.29
CA SER A 37 13.99 12.26 -11.51
C SER A 37 13.09 12.17 -12.75
N LEU A 38 11.99 11.42 -12.67
CA LEU A 38 11.03 11.32 -13.76
C LEU A 38 10.42 12.70 -14.10
N LEU A 39 9.95 13.43 -13.10
CA LEU A 39 9.38 14.77 -13.26
C LEU A 39 10.40 15.76 -13.85
N ALA A 40 11.66 15.69 -13.42
CA ALA A 40 12.73 16.50 -13.98
C ALA A 40 13.01 16.19 -15.46
N ILE A 41 12.94 14.91 -15.85
CA ILE A 41 13.14 14.48 -17.25
C ILE A 41 11.96 14.89 -18.12
N THR A 42 10.73 14.76 -17.64
CA THR A 42 9.53 15.12 -18.39
C THR A 42 9.25 16.62 -18.40
N GLY A 43 9.88 17.38 -17.50
CA GLY A 43 9.60 18.81 -17.31
C GLY A 43 8.25 19.09 -16.66
N GLU A 44 7.63 18.07 -16.05
CA GLU A 44 6.36 18.20 -15.35
C GLU A 44 6.59 18.53 -13.86
N ASP A 45 5.69 19.30 -13.28
CA ASP A 45 5.69 19.67 -11.86
C ASP A 45 4.88 18.70 -10.98
N ASP A 46 4.01 17.89 -11.59
CA ASP A 46 3.17 16.91 -10.90
C ASP A 46 2.92 15.69 -11.79
N ILE A 47 2.83 14.54 -11.14
CA ILE A 47 2.48 13.28 -11.81
C ILE A 47 1.03 13.39 -12.31
N MET A 48 0.78 12.92 -13.54
CA MET A 48 -0.55 12.96 -14.18
C MET A 48 -1.10 14.39 -14.34
N LYS A 49 -0.25 15.41 -14.47
CA LYS A 49 -0.69 16.79 -14.76
C LYS A 49 -1.63 16.87 -15.97
N ASN A 50 -1.36 16.07 -17.00
CA ASN A 50 -2.13 16.03 -18.24
C ASN A 50 -3.44 15.22 -18.14
N ASP A 51 -3.72 14.59 -16.99
CA ASP A 51 -4.95 13.83 -16.72
C ASP A 51 -5.50 14.12 -15.31
N PRO A 52 -6.01 15.35 -15.08
CA PRO A 52 -6.51 15.75 -13.76
C PRO A 52 -7.73 14.94 -13.31
N GLN A 53 -8.60 14.53 -14.25
CA GLN A 53 -9.76 13.69 -13.94
C GLN A 53 -9.35 12.28 -13.51
N GLY A 54 -8.37 11.68 -14.20
CA GLY A 54 -7.81 10.39 -13.80
C GLY A 54 -7.12 10.45 -12.45
N LYS A 55 -6.42 11.56 -12.15
CA LYS A 55 -5.81 11.81 -10.85
C LYS A 55 -6.86 11.86 -9.74
N GLU A 56 -7.91 12.68 -9.87
CA GLU A 56 -9.01 12.78 -8.90
C GLU A 56 -9.71 11.42 -8.69
N SER A 57 -10.05 10.73 -9.78
CA SER A 57 -10.64 9.39 -9.72
C SER A 57 -9.76 8.39 -8.96
N MET A 58 -8.44 8.54 -9.06
CA MET A 58 -7.50 7.68 -8.36
C MET A 58 -7.34 8.04 -6.89
N GLU A 59 -7.33 9.33 -6.55
CA GLU A 59 -7.31 9.81 -5.16
C GLU A 59 -8.55 9.35 -4.40
N ILE A 60 -9.74 9.48 -5.01
CA ILE A 60 -10.99 8.98 -4.44
C ILE A 60 -10.90 7.47 -4.17
N ARG A 61 -10.45 6.70 -5.16
CA ARG A 61 -10.28 5.24 -4.98
C ARG A 61 -9.26 4.91 -3.90
N ALA A 62 -8.14 5.61 -3.84
CA ALA A 62 -7.12 5.42 -2.81
C ALA A 62 -7.70 5.65 -1.40
N ALA A 63 -8.54 6.67 -1.22
CA ALA A 63 -9.21 6.94 0.06
C ALA A 63 -10.10 5.77 0.51
N TYR A 64 -10.85 5.14 -0.40
CA TYR A 64 -11.65 3.95 -0.09
C TYR A 64 -10.82 2.70 0.19
N LEU A 65 -9.58 2.63 -0.33
CA LEU A 65 -8.67 1.52 -0.09
C LEU A 65 -7.94 1.62 1.24
N GLN A 66 -7.72 2.82 1.79
CA GLN A 66 -7.00 3.00 3.04
C GLN A 66 -7.58 2.15 4.19
N PRO A 67 -8.90 2.13 4.46
CA PRO A 67 -9.46 1.27 5.50
C PRO A 67 -9.18 -0.22 5.29
N LEU A 68 -9.21 -0.70 4.03
CA LEU A 68 -8.91 -2.10 3.72
C LEU A 68 -7.43 -2.42 3.98
N HIS A 69 -6.52 -1.51 3.70
CA HIS A 69 -5.11 -1.68 4.04
C HIS A 69 -4.89 -1.78 5.55
N TYR A 70 -5.49 -0.88 6.34
CA TYR A 70 -5.36 -0.92 7.80
C TYR A 70 -5.99 -2.18 8.41
N LEU A 71 -7.15 -2.60 7.89
CA LEU A 71 -7.75 -3.87 8.29
C LEU A 71 -6.84 -5.05 7.96
N GLN A 72 -6.27 -5.08 6.75
CA GLN A 72 -5.34 -6.14 6.33
C GLN A 72 -4.09 -6.20 7.21
N ILE A 73 -3.51 -5.05 7.59
CA ILE A 73 -2.37 -4.97 8.50
C ILE A 73 -2.69 -5.66 9.83
N GLU A 74 -3.84 -5.34 10.42
CA GLU A 74 -4.27 -5.93 11.69
C GLU A 74 -4.56 -7.44 11.56
N LEU A 75 -5.21 -7.85 10.47
CA LEU A 75 -5.47 -9.27 10.21
C LEU A 75 -4.16 -10.05 10.05
N LEU A 76 -3.15 -9.50 9.35
CA LEU A 76 -1.84 -10.13 9.18
C LEU A 76 -1.13 -10.32 10.52
N ASP A 77 -1.15 -9.30 11.37
CA ASP A 77 -0.56 -9.37 12.71
C ASP A 77 -1.19 -10.48 13.56
N ARG A 78 -2.54 -10.55 13.56
CA ARG A 78 -3.28 -11.60 14.30
C ARG A 78 -2.99 -12.99 13.77
N ILE A 79 -3.01 -13.18 12.45
CA ILE A 79 -2.76 -14.48 11.82
C ILE A 79 -1.33 -14.96 12.14
N ARG A 80 -0.33 -14.08 12.02
CA ARG A 80 1.07 -14.42 12.34
C ARG A 80 1.28 -14.78 13.82
N LYS A 81 0.59 -14.09 14.73
CA LYS A 81 0.67 -14.37 16.17
C LYS A 81 -0.04 -15.66 16.57
N ALA A 82 -1.11 -16.04 15.88
CA ALA A 82 -1.86 -17.24 16.18
C ALA A 82 -1.16 -18.53 15.73
N GLY A 83 -0.24 -18.45 14.76
CA GLY A 83 0.53 -19.59 14.26
C GLY A 83 -0.34 -20.67 13.57
N ASP A 84 0.23 -21.86 13.37
CA ASP A 84 -0.45 -23.00 12.71
C ASP A 84 -1.57 -23.63 13.57
N GLU A 85 -1.69 -23.25 14.84
CA GLU A 85 -2.67 -23.82 15.77
C GLU A 85 -4.08 -23.22 15.61
N SER A 86 -4.23 -22.14 14.85
CA SER A 86 -5.54 -21.53 14.61
C SER A 86 -5.93 -21.63 13.13
N GLN A 87 -6.65 -22.69 12.76
CA GLN A 87 -7.50 -22.66 11.57
C GLN A 87 -8.70 -21.75 11.84
N ASN A 88 -8.45 -20.47 12.07
CA ASN A 88 -9.52 -19.50 12.24
C ASN A 88 -10.03 -19.07 10.86
N THR A 89 -10.93 -19.89 10.32
CA THR A 89 -11.55 -19.70 8.99
C THR A 89 -12.16 -18.29 8.84
N SER A 90 -12.55 -17.63 9.93
CA SER A 90 -13.07 -16.26 9.90
C SER A 90 -11.98 -15.22 9.58
N LEU A 91 -10.80 -15.34 10.21
CA LEU A 91 -9.66 -14.45 9.94
C LEU A 91 -9.14 -14.63 8.51
N GLU A 92 -9.04 -15.87 8.04
CA GLU A 92 -8.63 -16.18 6.66
C GLU A 92 -9.63 -15.61 5.65
N ARG A 93 -10.94 -15.76 5.88
CA ARG A 93 -11.97 -15.16 5.03
C ARG A 93 -11.89 -13.64 5.03
N ALA A 94 -11.73 -13.01 6.20
CA ALA A 94 -11.56 -11.57 6.30
C ALA A 94 -10.32 -11.09 5.53
N MET A 95 -9.21 -11.83 5.62
CA MET A 95 -7.99 -11.57 4.86
C MET A 95 -8.23 -11.67 3.34
N MET A 96 -8.93 -12.71 2.89
CA MET A 96 -9.27 -12.84 1.46
C MET A 96 -10.13 -11.68 0.97
N VAL A 97 -11.06 -11.17 1.79
CA VAL A 97 -11.87 -9.99 1.46
C VAL A 97 -11.00 -8.74 1.31
N THR A 98 -10.04 -8.50 2.19
CA THR A 98 -9.14 -7.33 2.05
C THR A 98 -8.25 -7.46 0.82
N ILE A 99 -7.68 -8.64 0.56
CA ILE A 99 -6.86 -8.91 -0.62
C ILE A 99 -7.66 -8.64 -1.90
N ALA A 100 -8.85 -9.23 -2.02
CA ALA A 100 -9.71 -9.05 -3.19
C ALA A 100 -10.15 -7.59 -3.35
N GLY A 101 -10.54 -6.93 -2.26
CA GLY A 101 -10.96 -5.52 -2.28
C GLY A 101 -9.85 -4.58 -2.73
N ILE A 102 -8.63 -4.76 -2.21
CA ILE A 102 -7.45 -3.97 -2.62
C ILE A 102 -7.13 -4.23 -4.09
N ALA A 103 -7.08 -5.49 -4.52
CA ALA A 103 -6.79 -5.84 -5.91
C ALA A 103 -7.78 -5.21 -6.89
N ILE A 104 -9.09 -5.27 -6.60
CA ILE A 104 -10.15 -4.66 -7.41
C ILE A 104 -9.99 -3.14 -7.46
N GLY A 105 -9.72 -2.48 -6.33
CA GLY A 105 -9.60 -1.02 -6.29
C GLY A 105 -8.33 -0.49 -6.97
N MET A 106 -7.22 -1.21 -6.84
CA MET A 106 -5.93 -0.86 -7.46
C MET A 106 -5.96 -1.00 -8.98
N ARG A 107 -6.80 -1.89 -9.52
CA ARG A 107 -6.86 -2.24 -10.95
C ARG A 107 -5.45 -2.58 -11.47
N ASN A 108 -5.14 -2.23 -12.71
CA ASN A 108 -3.86 -2.51 -13.37
C ASN A 108 -2.71 -1.78 -12.65
N THR A 109 -1.76 -2.51 -12.07
CA THR A 109 -0.64 -1.95 -11.31
C THR A 109 0.72 -2.13 -12.00
N GLY A 110 0.72 -2.82 -13.15
CA GLY A 110 1.84 -3.02 -14.07
C GLY A 110 1.33 -3.33 -15.47
#